data_AF-A0A1E3G0W2-F1
#
_entry.id   AF-A0A1E3G0W2-F1
#
_cell.length_a   1.000
_cell.length_b   1.000
_cell.length_c   1.000
_cell.angle_alpha   90.00
_cell.angle_beta   90.00
_cell.angle_gamma   90.00
#
_symmetry.space_group_name_H-M   'P 1'
#
loop_
_entity.id
_entity.type
_entity.pdbx_description
1 polymer ?
#
loop_
_entity_poly.entity_id
_entity_poly.type
_entity_poly.pdbx_seq_one_letter_code
_entity_poly.pdbx_strand_id
1 'polypeptide(L)'
;MRKTFIAISTILVTLLFLYSCSDIPRVPLNIPPDPTGTTKPNTSGYSTLNISGVLDKGGLLVPLTVPDFNKVRITLPGVEDATIEHFRVFEDNREQGFVLYKESTARKKIDIAVVIDVTGSMGYSITGVKNSVISFANALKSSGMDVKIAIVPFDDYVPSNDKKYDPRFLNLSDPETAKNYVATLSAYGGDDTPENPYDAIMFAAREVSWRTGSQRHIILITDAPAHYNGDGSSVSTWKKETMLPHLIGYFIVHGAFVPDWYNPGATNFSVPDDPREICQKTGGLIKYTDSYGNVDLNALGIVEYVASSWIIVFESDSPSATHTIEVFFTKGADKRYLKLENVTY
;
A
#
# COMPACT_ATOMS: atom_id res chain seq x y z
N MET A 1 28.67 53.62 5.18
CA MET A 1 27.74 52.83 4.35
C MET A 1 28.10 51.35 4.48
N ARG A 2 27.11 50.45 4.59
CA ARG A 2 27.19 49.02 4.95
C ARG A 2 27.22 48.74 6.46
N LYS A 3 26.04 48.58 7.07
CA LYS A 3 25.73 47.65 8.19
C LYS A 3 24.27 47.83 8.66
N THR A 4 23.27 47.70 7.78
CA THR A 4 21.86 47.78 8.23
C THR A 4 20.82 47.14 7.31
N PHE A 5 21.18 46.11 6.52
CA PHE A 5 20.22 45.52 5.55
C PHE A 5 20.05 44.00 5.59
N ILE A 6 20.62 43.29 6.58
CA ILE A 6 20.57 41.81 6.61
C ILE A 6 19.60 41.24 7.67
N ALA A 7 19.13 42.01 8.64
CA ALA A 7 18.29 41.47 9.72
C ALA A 7 16.77 41.36 9.40
N ILE A 8 16.26 42.09 8.40
CA ILE A 8 14.81 42.16 8.13
C ILE A 8 14.33 41.03 7.21
N SER A 9 15.21 40.51 6.33
CA SER A 9 14.82 39.45 5.38
C SER A 9 14.72 38.07 6.03
N THR A 10 15.49 37.80 7.10
CA THR A 10 15.48 36.49 7.76
C THR A 10 14.26 36.32 8.68
N ILE A 11 13.82 37.41 9.33
CA ILE A 11 12.64 37.42 10.21
C ILE A 11 11.33 37.32 9.39
N LEU A 12 11.28 37.96 8.22
CA LEU A 12 10.09 37.89 7.35
C LEU A 12 9.93 36.48 6.74
N VAL A 13 11.03 35.81 6.37
CA VAL A 13 10.98 34.43 5.86
C VAL A 13 10.68 33.41 6.95
N THR A 14 11.16 33.60 8.19
CA THR A 14 10.77 32.71 9.31
C THR A 14 9.32 32.91 9.78
N LEU A 15 8.76 34.13 9.72
CA LEU A 15 7.33 34.32 9.97
C LEU A 15 6.44 33.77 8.85
N LEU A 16 6.87 33.81 7.58
CA LEU A 16 6.15 33.21 6.45
C LEU A 16 6.13 31.66 6.51
N PHE A 17 7.18 31.02 7.06
CA PHE A 17 7.18 29.57 7.30
C PHE A 17 6.33 29.14 8.50
N LEU A 18 6.12 30.01 9.50
CA LEU A 18 5.24 29.72 10.64
C LEU A 18 3.75 29.98 10.32
N TYR A 19 3.44 30.80 9.32
CA TYR A 19 2.06 31.08 8.89
C TYR A 19 1.55 30.19 7.75
N SER A 20 2.39 29.35 7.13
CA SER A 20 1.96 28.37 6.13
C SER A 20 1.74 26.96 6.68
N CYS A 21 1.92 26.75 7.99
CA CYS A 21 1.15 25.72 8.68
C CYS A 21 -0.29 26.22 8.68
N SER A 22 -0.93 26.07 7.51
CA SER A 22 -2.36 26.17 7.32
C SER A 22 -2.97 25.44 8.50
N ASP A 23 -3.74 26.13 9.33
CA ASP A 23 -4.65 25.49 10.26
C ASP A 23 -5.49 24.54 9.41
N ILE A 24 -5.07 23.28 9.30
CA ILE A 24 -5.87 22.24 8.64
C ILE A 24 -7.13 22.22 9.48
N PRO A 25 -8.29 22.64 8.95
CA PRO A 25 -9.50 22.73 9.74
C PRO A 25 -9.73 21.34 10.34
N ARG A 26 -9.53 21.21 11.65
CA ARG A 26 -9.91 20.02 12.40
C ARG A 26 -11.41 20.06 12.42
N VAL A 27 -12.05 19.25 11.58
CA VAL A 27 -13.48 19.04 11.74
C VAL A 27 -13.61 18.27 13.06
N PRO A 28 -14.24 18.84 14.11
CA PRO A 28 -14.52 18.08 15.32
C PRO A 28 -15.43 16.95 14.89
N LEU A 29 -14.88 15.74 14.88
CA LEU A 29 -15.62 14.59 14.47
C LEU A 29 -15.86 13.76 15.71
N ASN A 30 -17.12 13.77 16.14
CA ASN A 30 -17.58 12.86 17.16
C ASN A 30 -18.04 11.59 16.45
N ILE A 31 -17.38 10.48 16.75
CA ILE A 31 -17.91 9.16 16.41
C ILE A 31 -19.24 9.03 17.18
N PRO A 32 -20.35 8.66 16.51
CA PRO A 32 -21.62 8.48 17.20
C PRO A 32 -21.49 7.35 18.24
N PRO A 33 -22.31 7.37 19.31
CA PRO A 33 -22.29 6.28 20.28
C PRO A 33 -22.70 4.95 19.63
N ASP A 34 -22.22 3.85 20.20
CA ASP A 34 -22.59 2.50 19.79
C ASP A 34 -24.11 2.31 19.77
N PRO A 35 -24.68 1.76 18.67
CA PRO A 35 -26.08 1.42 18.62
C PRO A 35 -26.46 0.42 19.72
N THR A 36 -27.58 0.67 20.40
CA THR A 36 -28.09 -0.20 21.47
C THR A 36 -29.34 -0.95 21.03
N GLY A 37 -29.57 -2.15 21.58
CA GLY A 37 -30.75 -2.95 21.27
C GLY A 37 -30.81 -3.49 19.84
N THR A 38 -29.70 -3.45 19.11
CA THR A 38 -29.63 -3.91 17.73
C THR A 38 -29.31 -5.40 17.67
N THR A 39 -29.72 -6.05 16.56
CA THR A 39 -29.38 -7.44 16.26
C THR A 39 -28.45 -7.48 15.05
N LYS A 40 -27.36 -8.24 15.17
CA LYS A 40 -26.42 -8.47 14.08
C LYS A 40 -27.10 -9.20 12.92
N PRO A 41 -26.91 -8.78 11.65
CA PRO A 41 -27.48 -9.48 10.51
C PRO A 41 -26.98 -10.93 10.42
N ASN A 42 -27.84 -11.82 9.93
CA ASN A 42 -27.38 -13.13 9.45
C ASN A 42 -26.55 -12.92 8.17
N THR A 43 -25.45 -13.66 8.04
CA THR A 43 -24.58 -13.63 6.85
C THR A 43 -25.20 -14.32 5.62
N SER A 44 -26.25 -15.11 5.81
CA SER A 44 -27.03 -15.72 4.73
C SER A 44 -27.61 -14.65 3.79
N GLY A 45 -27.28 -14.76 2.51
CA GLY A 45 -27.65 -13.78 1.48
C GLY A 45 -26.67 -12.62 1.30
N TYR A 46 -25.56 -12.59 2.05
CA TYR A 46 -24.44 -11.70 1.78
C TYR A 46 -23.37 -12.43 0.98
N SER A 47 -22.83 -11.74 -0.03
CA SER A 47 -21.67 -12.20 -0.79
C SER A 47 -20.38 -11.83 -0.06
N THR A 48 -19.40 -12.73 -0.02
CA THR A 48 -18.02 -12.41 0.36
C THR A 48 -17.14 -12.03 -0.84
N LEU A 49 -17.68 -12.15 -2.06
CA LEU A 49 -17.01 -11.71 -3.28
C LEU A 49 -17.16 -10.20 -3.46
N ASN A 50 -16.17 -9.58 -4.10
CA ASN A 50 -16.14 -8.14 -4.39
C ASN A 50 -16.28 -7.26 -3.13
N ILE A 51 -15.75 -7.73 -2.01
CA ILE A 51 -15.49 -6.92 -0.83
C ILE A 51 -14.17 -7.38 -0.24
N SER A 52 -13.30 -6.43 0.07
CA SER A 52 -12.07 -6.67 0.80
C SER A 52 -11.85 -5.56 1.80
N GLY A 53 -11.02 -5.81 2.79
CA GLY A 53 -10.62 -4.76 3.71
C GLY A 53 -9.44 -5.18 4.57
N VAL A 54 -8.87 -4.18 5.23
CA VAL A 54 -7.70 -4.32 6.08
C VAL A 54 -7.78 -3.26 7.18
N LEU A 55 -7.21 -3.56 8.35
CA LEU A 55 -6.96 -2.54 9.35
C LEU A 55 -6.04 -1.47 8.74
N ASP A 56 -6.40 -0.21 8.86
CA ASP A 56 -5.70 0.91 8.23
C ASP A 56 -4.93 1.72 9.28
N LYS A 57 -3.61 1.62 9.25
CA LYS A 57 -2.69 2.35 10.14
C LYS A 57 -2.12 3.60 9.46
N GLY A 58 -2.48 3.89 8.21
CA GLY A 58 -2.01 5.04 7.45
C GLY A 58 -2.61 6.36 7.91
N GLY A 59 -1.86 7.47 7.76
CA GLY A 59 -2.33 8.80 8.17
C GLY A 59 -3.54 9.29 7.35
N LEU A 60 -4.40 10.11 7.95
CA LEU A 60 -5.47 10.84 7.27
C LEU A 60 -5.06 12.29 7.01
N LEU A 61 -5.58 12.90 5.94
CA LEU A 61 -5.44 14.35 5.75
C LEU A 61 -6.30 15.15 6.73
N VAL A 62 -7.42 14.57 7.17
CA VAL A 62 -8.30 15.16 8.18
C VAL A 62 -7.81 14.68 9.55
N PRO A 63 -7.17 15.52 10.37
CA PRO A 63 -6.86 15.17 11.74
C PRO A 63 -8.16 14.89 12.51
N LEU A 64 -8.25 13.68 13.07
CA LEU A 64 -9.35 13.28 13.94
C LEU A 64 -9.11 13.85 15.35
N THR A 65 -10.19 14.31 15.98
CA THR A 65 -10.15 14.83 17.36
C THR A 65 -10.21 13.73 18.41
N VAL A 66 -10.62 12.52 18.00
CA VAL A 66 -10.62 11.32 18.83
C VAL A 66 -9.18 10.80 18.92
N PRO A 67 -8.63 10.53 20.12
CA PRO A 67 -7.27 10.01 20.26
C PRO A 67 -7.16 8.50 20.01
N ASP A 68 -8.17 7.71 20.39
CA ASP A 68 -8.11 6.24 20.42
C ASP A 68 -9.10 5.61 19.42
N PHE A 69 -8.96 5.97 18.15
CA PHE A 69 -9.79 5.41 17.08
C PHE A 69 -9.07 4.31 16.29
N ASN A 70 -9.89 3.42 15.74
CA ASN A 70 -9.50 2.37 14.82
C ASN A 70 -10.01 2.70 13.43
N LYS A 71 -9.26 2.31 12.40
CA LYS A 71 -9.68 2.49 11.00
C LYS A 71 -9.69 1.18 10.28
N VAL A 72 -10.75 0.91 9.56
CA VAL A 72 -10.82 -0.19 8.60
C VAL A 72 -11.01 0.41 7.23
N ARG A 73 -10.05 0.15 6.35
CA ARG A 73 -10.20 0.42 4.92
C ARG A 73 -10.97 -0.73 4.31
N ILE A 74 -12.02 -0.39 3.59
CA ILE A 74 -12.82 -1.35 2.83
C ILE A 74 -12.84 -0.94 1.36
N THR A 75 -12.86 -1.94 0.48
CA THR A 75 -12.98 -1.76 -0.96
C THR A 75 -14.20 -2.52 -1.46
N LEU A 76 -15.07 -1.83 -2.19
CA LEU A 76 -16.27 -2.40 -2.80
C LEU A 76 -16.24 -2.09 -4.30
N PRO A 77 -15.61 -2.96 -5.12
CA PRO A 77 -15.59 -2.78 -6.56
C PRO A 77 -17.00 -2.55 -7.14
N GLY A 78 -17.12 -1.58 -8.04
CA GLY A 78 -18.39 -1.19 -8.67
C GLY A 78 -19.34 -0.36 -7.78
N VAL A 79 -18.91 0.04 -6.59
CA VAL A 79 -19.67 0.96 -5.72
C VAL A 79 -18.87 2.25 -5.56
N GLU A 80 -19.47 3.39 -5.92
CA GLU A 80 -18.78 4.69 -5.88
C GLU A 80 -19.39 5.63 -4.84
N ASP A 81 -20.69 5.52 -4.61
CA ASP A 81 -21.56 6.45 -3.90
C ASP A 81 -22.18 5.82 -2.64
N ALA A 82 -21.39 5.03 -1.90
CA ALA A 82 -21.84 4.52 -0.60
C ALA A 82 -21.83 5.61 0.48
N THR A 83 -22.94 5.72 1.19
CA THR A 83 -23.15 6.51 2.41
C THR A 83 -23.11 5.62 3.65
N ILE A 84 -23.03 6.25 4.84
CA ILE A 84 -22.98 5.57 6.14
C ILE A 84 -24.15 4.60 6.38
N GLU A 85 -25.33 4.90 5.86
CA GLU A 85 -26.55 4.08 6.07
C GLU A 85 -26.49 2.71 5.39
N HIS A 86 -25.58 2.52 4.43
CA HIS A 86 -25.35 1.24 3.78
C HIS A 86 -24.50 0.29 4.62
N PHE A 87 -23.89 0.76 5.71
CA PHE A 87 -22.93 0.01 6.50
C PHE A 87 -23.43 -0.30 7.90
N ARG A 88 -23.11 -1.50 8.38
CA ARG A 88 -23.14 -1.87 9.80
C ARG A 88 -21.82 -2.51 10.17
N VAL A 89 -21.22 -2.05 11.25
CA VAL A 89 -19.88 -2.43 11.70
C VAL A 89 -19.99 -3.09 13.07
N PHE A 90 -19.35 -4.24 13.24
CA PHE A 90 -19.36 -4.98 14.49
C PHE A 90 -17.94 -5.28 14.94
N GLU A 91 -17.67 -5.07 16.23
CA GLU A 91 -16.50 -5.57 16.94
C GLU A 91 -16.99 -6.63 17.93
N ASP A 92 -16.52 -7.86 17.81
CA ASP A 92 -16.85 -8.98 18.71
C ASP A 92 -18.37 -9.17 18.93
N ASN A 93 -19.14 -9.04 17.83
CA ASN A 93 -20.60 -9.08 17.77
C ASN A 93 -21.35 -7.89 18.39
N ARG A 94 -20.66 -6.85 18.88
CA ARG A 94 -21.29 -5.60 19.29
C ARG A 94 -21.25 -4.60 18.14
N GLU A 95 -22.39 -4.01 17.82
CA GLU A 95 -22.44 -2.97 16.78
C GLU A 95 -21.71 -1.72 17.24
N GLN A 96 -20.90 -1.16 16.35
CA GLN A 96 -20.05 0.00 16.62
C GLN A 96 -20.65 1.25 16.00
N GLY A 97 -20.59 2.36 16.75
CA GLY A 97 -20.76 3.68 16.18
C GLY A 97 -19.53 4.02 15.34
N PHE A 98 -19.73 4.59 14.15
CA PHE A 98 -18.62 4.88 13.25
C PHE A 98 -18.89 6.11 12.38
N VAL A 99 -17.83 6.57 11.75
CA VAL A 99 -17.87 7.54 10.66
C VAL A 99 -17.32 6.91 9.40
N LEU A 100 -17.73 7.43 8.24
CA LEU A 100 -17.33 6.92 6.94
C LEU A 100 -16.68 8.02 6.11
N TYR A 101 -15.50 7.73 5.56
CA TYR A 101 -14.83 8.60 4.61
C TYR A 101 -14.67 7.92 3.27
N LYS A 102 -14.86 8.66 2.18
CA LYS A 102 -14.39 8.19 0.88
C LYS A 102 -12.88 8.27 0.83
N GLU A 103 -12.22 7.19 0.42
CA GLU A 103 -10.77 7.10 0.40
C GLU A 103 -10.12 8.27 -0.37
N SER A 104 -10.63 8.56 -1.57
CA SER A 104 -10.17 9.66 -2.42
C SER A 104 -10.33 11.05 -1.80
N THR A 105 -11.18 11.21 -0.79
CA THR A 105 -11.34 12.47 -0.04
C THR A 105 -10.43 12.53 1.18
N ALA A 106 -10.18 11.39 1.83
CA ALA A 106 -9.35 11.27 3.02
C ALA A 106 -7.85 11.25 2.69
N ARG A 107 -7.48 10.71 1.52
CA ARG A 107 -6.13 10.63 0.97
C ARG A 107 -6.20 10.94 -0.53
N LYS A 108 -5.75 12.14 -0.91
CA LYS A 108 -5.74 12.62 -2.30
C LYS A 108 -4.49 12.21 -3.09
N LYS A 109 -3.50 11.64 -2.40
CA LYS A 109 -2.17 11.33 -2.93
C LYS A 109 -2.02 9.83 -3.05
N ILE A 110 -1.37 9.38 -4.12
CA ILE A 110 -0.99 7.98 -4.29
C ILE A 110 0.52 7.93 -4.48
N ASP A 111 1.18 7.15 -3.64
CA ASP A 111 2.59 6.88 -3.72
C ASP A 111 2.78 5.40 -4.05
N ILE A 112 3.64 5.13 -5.02
CA ILE A 112 3.91 3.78 -5.50
C ILE A 112 5.42 3.57 -5.49
N ALA A 113 5.90 2.54 -4.80
CA ALA A 113 7.27 2.07 -4.95
C ALA A 113 7.25 0.81 -5.83
N VAL A 114 7.91 0.85 -6.98
CA VAL A 114 8.12 -0.34 -7.81
C VAL A 114 9.47 -0.93 -7.43
N VAL A 115 9.43 -2.11 -6.84
CA VAL A 115 10.59 -2.87 -6.36
C VAL A 115 10.89 -3.94 -7.40
N ILE A 116 12.03 -3.83 -8.09
CA ILE A 116 12.31 -4.58 -9.31
C ILE A 116 13.57 -5.40 -9.11
N ASP A 117 13.41 -6.70 -9.28
CA ASP A 117 14.52 -7.63 -9.41
C ASP A 117 15.30 -7.32 -10.68
N VAL A 118 16.60 -7.10 -10.54
CA VAL A 118 17.51 -6.82 -11.63
C VAL A 118 18.61 -7.87 -11.78
N THR A 119 18.44 -9.08 -11.25
CA THR A 119 19.48 -10.12 -11.32
C THR A 119 19.60 -10.73 -12.71
N GLY A 120 20.59 -11.59 -12.91
CA GLY A 120 20.87 -12.20 -14.22
C GLY A 120 19.71 -13.03 -14.77
N SER A 121 18.92 -13.70 -13.91
CA SER A 121 17.77 -14.53 -14.31
C SER A 121 16.69 -13.71 -15.04
N MET A 122 16.54 -12.45 -14.63
CA MET A 122 15.63 -11.48 -15.26
C MET A 122 16.03 -11.09 -16.69
N GLY A 123 17.11 -11.62 -17.27
CA GLY A 123 17.64 -11.27 -18.59
C GLY A 123 16.61 -11.24 -19.73
N TYR A 124 15.74 -12.25 -19.80
CA TYR A 124 14.67 -12.31 -20.81
C TYR A 124 13.44 -11.48 -20.45
N SER A 125 13.27 -11.14 -19.17
CA SER A 125 12.07 -10.52 -18.62
C SER A 125 12.19 -9.01 -18.41
N ILE A 126 13.40 -8.50 -18.17
CA ILE A 126 13.63 -7.12 -17.72
C ILE A 126 13.10 -6.09 -18.73
N THR A 127 13.16 -6.39 -20.03
CA THR A 127 12.62 -5.48 -21.05
C THR A 127 11.09 -5.39 -20.98
N GLY A 128 10.38 -6.50 -20.85
CA GLY A 128 8.92 -6.50 -20.68
C GLY A 128 8.49 -5.84 -19.37
N VAL A 129 9.25 -6.07 -18.29
CA VAL A 129 9.01 -5.43 -16.99
C VAL A 129 9.14 -3.90 -17.11
N LYS A 130 10.24 -3.42 -17.73
CA LYS A 130 10.45 -1.99 -17.98
C LYS A 130 9.29 -1.40 -18.77
N ASN A 131 8.91 -2.03 -19.88
CA ASN A 131 7.79 -1.56 -20.70
C ASN A 131 6.46 -1.51 -19.93
N SER A 132 6.22 -2.49 -19.07
CA SER A 132 5.02 -2.57 -18.23
C SER A 132 4.97 -1.42 -17.23
N VAL A 133 6.07 -1.12 -16.54
CA VAL A 133 6.17 0.01 -15.60
C VAL A 133 6.06 1.35 -16.32
N ILE A 134 6.66 1.49 -17.50
CA ILE A 134 6.56 2.70 -18.32
C ILE A 134 5.11 2.95 -18.76
N SER A 135 4.42 1.90 -19.23
CA SER A 135 3.01 1.98 -19.61
C SER A 135 2.14 2.41 -18.43
N PHE A 136 2.37 1.79 -17.27
CA PHE A 136 1.66 2.12 -16.02
C PHE A 136 1.90 3.57 -15.58
N ALA A 137 3.15 4.05 -15.62
CA ALA A 137 3.48 5.43 -15.31
C ALA A 137 2.74 6.43 -16.23
N ASN A 138 2.61 6.13 -17.52
CA ASN A 138 1.85 6.97 -18.46
C ASN A 138 0.34 6.97 -18.15
N ALA A 139 -0.23 5.83 -17.78
CA ALA A 139 -1.64 5.73 -17.39
C ALA A 139 -1.92 6.52 -16.09
N LEU A 140 -1.05 6.38 -15.08
CA LEU A 140 -1.13 7.15 -13.84
C LEU A 140 -1.03 8.66 -14.09
N LYS A 141 -0.12 9.09 -14.96
CA LYS A 141 -0.01 10.50 -15.40
C LYS A 141 -1.32 11.01 -16.02
N SER A 142 -2.04 10.15 -16.73
CA SER A 142 -3.30 10.49 -17.41
C SER A 142 -4.53 10.42 -16.51
N SER A 143 -4.41 9.82 -15.31
CA SER A 143 -5.53 9.64 -14.37
C SER A 143 -6.03 10.93 -13.71
N GLY A 144 -5.23 12.01 -13.76
CA GLY A 144 -5.52 13.27 -13.06
C GLY A 144 -5.32 13.22 -11.54
N MET A 145 -4.83 12.09 -11.00
CA MET A 145 -4.52 11.95 -9.58
C MET A 145 -3.11 12.47 -9.23
N ASP A 146 -2.91 12.87 -7.98
CA ASP A 146 -1.60 13.27 -7.47
C ASP A 146 -0.73 12.03 -7.16
N VAL A 147 -0.11 11.48 -8.21
CA VAL A 147 0.71 10.26 -8.14
C VAL A 147 2.20 10.57 -8.11
N LYS A 148 2.94 9.88 -7.23
CA LYS A 148 4.41 9.81 -7.25
C LYS A 148 4.89 8.37 -7.27
N ILE A 149 5.99 8.14 -7.97
CA ILE A 149 6.56 6.80 -8.17
C ILE A 149 8.02 6.79 -7.73
N ALA A 150 8.38 5.81 -6.92
CA ALA A 150 9.75 5.45 -6.57
C ALA A 150 10.12 4.14 -7.28
N ILE A 151 11.39 3.96 -7.62
CA ILE A 151 11.90 2.75 -8.26
C ILE A 151 13.08 2.24 -7.45
N VAL A 152 12.97 1.00 -6.95
CA VAL A 152 13.98 0.34 -6.13
C VAL A 152 14.47 -0.91 -6.86
N PRO A 153 15.57 -0.83 -7.61
CA PRO A 153 16.20 -2.03 -8.16
C PRO A 153 16.87 -2.82 -7.04
N PHE A 154 16.75 -4.14 -7.05
CA PHE A 154 17.46 -5.02 -6.12
C PHE A 154 18.07 -6.23 -6.83
N ASP A 155 19.17 -6.70 -6.28
CA ASP A 155 19.76 -8.01 -6.53
C ASP A 155 19.94 -8.67 -5.15
N ASP A 156 21.01 -9.43 -4.92
CA ASP A 156 21.40 -9.82 -3.56
C ASP A 156 21.57 -8.62 -2.61
N TYR A 157 21.82 -7.43 -3.16
CA TYR A 157 21.91 -6.17 -2.43
C TYR A 157 20.68 -5.29 -2.65
N VAL A 158 20.36 -4.52 -1.60
CA VAL A 158 19.21 -3.62 -1.57
C VAL A 158 19.63 -2.19 -1.18
N PRO A 159 19.43 -1.18 -2.06
CA PRO A 159 19.17 -1.33 -3.49
C PRO A 159 20.37 -2.00 -4.16
N SER A 160 20.27 -2.37 -5.44
CA SER A 160 21.40 -2.96 -6.18
C SER A 160 22.69 -2.14 -6.02
N ASN A 161 23.83 -2.83 -5.93
CA ASN A 161 25.17 -2.23 -5.85
C ASN A 161 25.74 -1.88 -7.24
N ASP A 162 25.00 -2.12 -8.32
CA ASP A 162 25.45 -1.78 -9.67
C ASP A 162 25.66 -0.25 -9.81
N LYS A 163 26.90 0.13 -10.08
CA LYS A 163 27.34 1.53 -10.18
C LYS A 163 26.73 2.27 -11.36
N LYS A 164 26.08 1.57 -12.31
CA LYS A 164 25.35 2.22 -13.40
C LYS A 164 24.07 2.93 -12.92
N TYR A 165 23.57 2.58 -11.74
CA TYR A 165 22.42 3.23 -11.12
C TYR A 165 22.88 4.44 -10.29
N ASP A 166 22.64 5.64 -10.83
CA ASP A 166 22.88 6.90 -10.15
C ASP A 166 21.65 7.83 -10.27
N PRO A 167 20.91 8.09 -9.19
CA PRO A 167 21.09 7.53 -7.84
C PRO A 167 20.86 6.01 -7.81
N ARG A 168 21.29 5.32 -6.74
CA ARG A 168 21.13 3.84 -6.61
C ARG A 168 19.67 3.37 -6.61
N PHE A 169 18.75 4.24 -6.20
CA PHE A 169 17.31 4.06 -6.34
C PHE A 169 16.68 5.42 -6.62
N LEU A 170 15.55 5.44 -7.33
CA LEU A 170 14.77 6.65 -7.51
C LEU A 170 13.78 6.79 -6.35
N ASN A 171 13.91 7.84 -5.56
CA ASN A 171 12.89 8.21 -4.57
C ASN A 171 11.66 8.84 -5.25
N LEU A 172 10.55 9.03 -4.51
CA LEU A 172 9.27 9.47 -5.05
C LEU A 172 9.40 10.69 -5.98
N SER A 173 9.13 10.44 -7.26
CA SER A 173 9.23 11.41 -8.34
C SER A 173 7.97 11.40 -9.20
N ASP A 174 7.83 12.35 -10.11
CA ASP A 174 6.74 12.31 -11.07
C ASP A 174 6.87 11.10 -12.03
N PRO A 175 5.75 10.64 -12.64
CA PRO A 175 5.77 9.47 -13.52
C PRO A 175 6.73 9.57 -14.72
N GLU A 176 7.02 10.78 -15.22
CA GLU A 176 7.95 10.96 -16.34
C GLU A 176 9.38 10.65 -15.90
N THR A 177 9.79 11.17 -14.75
CA THR A 177 11.09 10.87 -14.14
C THR A 177 11.24 9.38 -13.82
N ALA A 178 10.18 8.75 -13.28
CA ALA A 178 10.20 7.31 -12.99
C ALA A 178 10.35 6.44 -14.24
N LYS A 179 9.67 6.79 -15.33
CA LYS A 179 9.84 6.16 -16.64
C LYS A 179 11.29 6.23 -17.12
N ASN A 180 11.92 7.40 -17.02
CA ASN A 180 13.29 7.60 -17.47
C ASN A 180 14.29 6.77 -16.64
N TYR A 181 14.08 6.69 -15.33
CA TYR A 181 14.91 5.86 -14.46
C TYR A 181 14.74 4.36 -14.74
N VAL A 182 13.50 3.87 -14.86
CA VAL A 182 13.25 2.46 -15.22
C VAL A 182 13.91 2.07 -16.54
N ALA A 183 13.95 2.98 -17.51
CA ALA A 183 14.57 2.72 -18.81
C ALA A 183 16.08 2.41 -18.71
N THR A 184 16.77 2.79 -17.62
CA THR A 184 18.20 2.51 -17.42
C THR A 184 18.47 1.13 -16.81
N LEU A 185 17.45 0.47 -16.24
CA LEU A 185 17.60 -0.84 -15.61
C LEU A 185 18.05 -1.91 -16.61
N SER A 186 18.93 -2.80 -16.17
CA SER A 186 19.29 -4.00 -16.92
C SER A 186 19.60 -5.15 -15.97
N ALA A 187 19.22 -6.36 -16.40
CA ALA A 187 19.48 -7.61 -15.69
C ALA A 187 20.99 -7.88 -15.60
N TYR A 188 21.51 -7.97 -14.37
CA TYR A 188 22.90 -8.28 -14.04
C TYR A 188 23.03 -8.55 -12.54
N GLY A 189 23.93 -9.44 -12.14
CA GLY A 189 24.17 -9.78 -10.73
C GLY A 189 23.39 -11.01 -10.28
N GLY A 190 23.28 -11.17 -8.95
CA GLY A 190 22.90 -12.42 -8.30
C GLY A 190 24.09 -13.36 -8.08
N ASP A 191 23.97 -14.29 -7.15
CA ASP A 191 24.95 -15.36 -6.86
C ASP A 191 24.28 -16.74 -6.90
N ASP A 192 23.23 -16.94 -6.09
CA ASP A 192 22.40 -18.15 -6.08
C ASP A 192 20.95 -17.86 -6.52
N THR A 193 20.08 -18.89 -6.47
CA THR A 193 18.73 -18.80 -7.05
C THR A 193 17.76 -17.94 -6.24
N PRO A 194 17.69 -18.01 -4.89
CA PRO A 194 16.94 -17.04 -4.13
C PRO A 194 17.59 -15.66 -4.21
N GLU A 195 16.77 -14.62 -4.25
CA GLU A 195 17.22 -13.22 -4.33
C GLU A 195 16.75 -12.48 -3.07
N ASN A 196 16.77 -11.14 -3.04
CA ASN A 196 16.49 -10.38 -1.80
C ASN A 196 15.19 -9.52 -1.78
N PRO A 197 14.01 -10.05 -2.19
CA PRO A 197 12.78 -9.26 -2.29
C PRO A 197 12.25 -8.81 -0.91
N TYR A 198 12.55 -9.52 0.18
CA TYR A 198 12.12 -9.14 1.53
C TYR A 198 12.81 -7.90 2.05
N ASP A 199 14.14 -7.84 1.97
CA ASP A 199 14.88 -6.64 2.31
C ASP A 199 14.53 -5.50 1.34
N ALA A 200 14.25 -5.79 0.06
CA ALA A 200 13.81 -4.79 -0.92
C ALA A 200 12.45 -4.16 -0.60
N ILE A 201 11.46 -4.95 -0.20
CA ILE A 201 10.17 -4.44 0.30
C ILE A 201 10.38 -3.59 1.55
N MET A 202 11.21 -4.03 2.50
CA MET A 202 11.46 -3.29 3.74
C MET A 202 12.25 -2.01 3.51
N PHE A 203 13.19 -2.01 2.57
CA PHE A 203 13.88 -0.81 2.11
C PHE A 203 12.88 0.18 1.53
N ALA A 204 11.97 -0.26 0.65
CA ALA A 204 10.90 0.59 0.14
C ALA A 204 10.01 1.15 1.27
N ALA A 205 9.64 0.32 2.25
CA ALA A 205 8.82 0.75 3.38
C ALA A 205 9.50 1.81 4.27
N ARG A 206 10.84 1.78 4.38
CA ARG A 206 11.61 2.60 5.34
C ARG A 206 12.30 3.81 4.72
N GLU A 207 12.86 3.65 3.53
CA GLU A 207 13.79 4.63 2.93
C GLU A 207 13.12 5.50 1.85
N VAL A 208 12.03 5.03 1.24
CA VAL A 208 11.23 5.87 0.34
C VAL A 208 10.54 6.95 1.16
N SER A 209 10.60 8.19 0.70
CA SER A 209 10.10 9.36 1.43
C SER A 209 8.60 9.55 1.24
N TRP A 210 7.81 8.58 1.72
CA TRP A 210 6.35 8.54 1.59
C TRP A 210 5.68 9.84 2.05
N ARG A 211 4.80 10.39 1.21
CA ARG A 211 4.11 11.65 1.50
C ARG A 211 3.08 11.46 2.60
N THR A 212 2.87 12.48 3.43
CA THR A 212 1.81 12.46 4.44
C THR A 212 0.43 12.42 3.76
N GLY A 213 -0.44 11.54 4.26
CA GLY A 213 -1.80 11.34 3.73
C GLY A 213 -1.83 10.75 2.32
N SER A 214 -0.77 10.08 1.88
CA SER A 214 -0.80 9.25 0.68
C SER A 214 -1.27 7.83 0.97
N GLN A 215 -1.86 7.23 -0.04
CA GLN A 215 -2.00 5.79 -0.15
C GLN A 215 -0.67 5.23 -0.62
N ARG A 216 -0.19 4.18 0.05
CA ARG A 216 1.15 3.65 -0.13
C ARG A 216 1.08 2.26 -0.70
N HIS A 217 1.51 2.13 -1.95
CA HIS A 217 1.54 0.86 -2.66
C HIS A 217 2.98 0.47 -2.93
N ILE A 218 3.29 -0.81 -2.75
CA ILE A 218 4.55 -1.41 -3.19
C ILE A 218 4.18 -2.41 -4.29
N ILE A 219 4.92 -2.43 -5.39
CA ILE A 219 4.77 -3.42 -6.45
C ILE A 219 6.09 -4.17 -6.55
N LEU A 220 6.12 -5.42 -6.08
CA LEU A 220 7.25 -6.32 -6.25
C LEU A 220 7.20 -6.98 -7.63
N ILE A 221 8.34 -6.99 -8.33
CA ILE A 221 8.51 -7.70 -9.60
C ILE A 221 9.78 -8.54 -9.51
N THR A 222 9.66 -9.87 -9.62
CA THR A 222 10.77 -10.84 -9.50
C THR A 222 10.42 -12.18 -10.17
N ASP A 223 11.43 -12.96 -10.52
CA ASP A 223 11.33 -14.33 -11.04
C ASP A 223 11.81 -15.42 -10.06
N ALA A 224 12.39 -15.00 -8.93
CA ALA A 224 13.06 -15.88 -7.98
C ALA A 224 12.38 -15.93 -6.59
N PRO A 225 12.57 -17.03 -5.82
CA PRO A 225 12.20 -17.07 -4.41
C PRO A 225 13.00 -16.07 -3.57
N ALA A 226 12.57 -15.86 -2.33
CA ALA A 226 13.22 -14.95 -1.41
C ALA A 226 14.25 -15.65 -0.52
N HIS A 227 15.44 -15.07 -0.40
CA HIS A 227 16.23 -15.18 0.82
C HIS A 227 15.45 -14.64 2.03
N TYR A 228 15.66 -15.24 3.19
CA TYR A 228 15.02 -14.83 4.43
C TYR A 228 15.88 -15.11 5.65
N ASN A 229 15.70 -14.31 6.70
CA ASN A 229 16.45 -14.49 7.95
C ASN A 229 16.24 -15.91 8.53
N GLY A 230 17.33 -16.69 8.53
CA GLY A 230 17.34 -18.07 9.01
C GLY A 230 17.44 -19.13 7.91
N ASP A 231 17.52 -18.75 6.64
CA ASP A 231 17.75 -19.66 5.50
C ASP A 231 19.22 -20.09 5.31
N GLY A 232 20.15 -19.44 6.03
CA GLY A 232 21.59 -19.69 5.95
C GLY A 232 22.35 -18.70 5.07
N SER A 233 21.65 -17.82 4.36
CA SER A 233 22.24 -16.72 3.60
C SER A 233 22.66 -15.56 4.51
N SER A 234 23.65 -14.80 4.05
CA SER A 234 24.14 -13.59 4.75
C SER A 234 23.54 -12.29 4.21
N VAL A 235 22.73 -12.36 3.14
CA VAL A 235 22.22 -11.17 2.45
C VAL A 235 20.86 -10.69 2.95
N SER A 236 20.07 -11.54 3.62
CA SER A 236 18.74 -11.16 4.12
C SER A 236 18.68 -10.90 5.63
N THR A 237 18.05 -9.77 5.99
CA THR A 237 17.77 -9.39 7.37
C THR A 237 16.37 -9.80 7.79
N TRP A 238 15.46 -9.94 6.84
CA TRP A 238 14.02 -10.03 7.10
C TRP A 238 13.44 -11.41 6.83
N LYS A 239 12.37 -11.73 7.55
CA LYS A 239 11.47 -12.83 7.25
C LYS A 239 10.02 -12.40 7.41
N LYS A 240 9.08 -13.10 6.79
CA LYS A 240 7.67 -12.72 6.73
C LYS A 240 7.10 -12.31 8.10
N GLU A 241 7.30 -13.11 9.15
CA GLU A 241 6.73 -12.85 10.48
C GLU A 241 7.22 -11.54 11.07
N THR A 242 8.47 -11.17 10.80
CA THR A 242 9.07 -9.92 11.30
C THR A 242 8.72 -8.71 10.45
N MET A 243 8.44 -8.90 9.15
CA MET A 243 8.08 -7.82 8.23
C MET A 243 6.62 -7.41 8.35
N LEU A 244 5.71 -8.39 8.48
CA LEU A 244 4.27 -8.15 8.39
C LEU A 244 3.75 -7.06 9.35
N PRO A 245 4.22 -6.95 10.62
CA PRO A 245 3.82 -5.86 11.51
C PRO A 245 4.17 -4.46 11.01
N HIS A 246 5.18 -4.34 10.14
CA HIS A 246 5.59 -3.07 9.53
C HIS A 246 4.83 -2.74 8.23
N LEU A 247 4.18 -3.75 7.64
CA LEU A 247 3.52 -3.62 6.34
C LEU A 247 2.00 -3.57 6.45
N ILE A 248 1.40 -4.48 7.23
CA ILE A 248 -0.05 -4.63 7.35
C ILE A 248 -0.65 -3.32 7.86
N GLY A 249 -1.57 -2.77 7.06
CA GLY A 249 -2.28 -1.52 7.33
C GLY A 249 -1.51 -0.24 7.03
N TYR A 250 -0.21 -0.31 6.76
CA TYR A 250 0.60 0.83 6.31
C TYR A 250 0.79 0.85 4.79
N PHE A 251 0.92 -0.34 4.19
CA PHE A 251 1.21 -0.54 2.79
C PHE A 251 0.30 -1.61 2.19
N ILE A 252 -0.04 -1.45 0.91
CA ILE A 252 -0.60 -2.53 0.09
C ILE A 252 0.52 -3.02 -0.82
N VAL A 253 0.93 -4.28 -0.66
CA VAL A 253 2.01 -4.87 -1.47
C VAL A 253 1.37 -5.70 -2.57
N HIS A 254 1.55 -5.29 -3.82
CA HIS A 254 1.20 -6.07 -5.01
C HIS A 254 2.42 -6.83 -5.50
N GLY A 255 2.20 -7.88 -6.26
CA GLY A 255 3.26 -8.64 -6.91
C GLY A 255 2.96 -8.89 -8.39
N ALA A 256 3.97 -8.76 -9.23
CA ALA A 256 3.96 -9.21 -10.61
C ALA A 256 5.12 -10.19 -10.82
N PHE A 257 4.80 -11.48 -10.81
CA PHE A 257 5.80 -12.54 -10.77
C PHE A 257 6.04 -13.13 -12.15
N VAL A 258 7.30 -13.30 -12.51
CA VAL A 258 7.65 -13.97 -13.77
C VAL A 258 7.42 -15.47 -13.60
N PRO A 259 6.71 -16.14 -14.54
CA PRO A 259 6.50 -17.57 -14.45
C PRO A 259 7.81 -18.35 -14.64
N ASP A 260 8.21 -19.05 -13.59
CA ASP A 260 9.16 -20.17 -13.61
C ASP A 260 9.00 -20.90 -12.26
N TRP A 261 9.63 -20.35 -11.21
CA TRP A 261 9.39 -20.76 -9.82
C TRP A 261 7.94 -20.48 -9.39
N TYR A 262 7.38 -19.37 -9.86
CA TYR A 262 6.05 -18.90 -9.51
C TYR A 262 4.94 -19.58 -10.33
N ASN A 263 4.32 -20.62 -9.77
CA ASN A 263 3.15 -21.28 -10.39
C ASN A 263 1.85 -20.44 -10.26
N PRO A 264 1.20 -20.03 -11.37
CA PRO A 264 -0.06 -19.27 -11.34
C PRO A 264 -1.25 -20.00 -10.72
N GLY A 265 -1.24 -21.34 -10.70
CA GLY A 265 -2.28 -22.16 -10.08
C GLY A 265 -2.11 -22.37 -8.58
N ALA A 266 -1.00 -21.91 -7.98
CA ALA A 266 -0.77 -22.06 -6.55
C ALA A 266 -1.70 -21.15 -5.73
N THR A 267 -2.24 -21.69 -4.63
CA THR A 267 -3.13 -20.97 -3.71
C THR A 267 -2.57 -20.88 -2.29
N ASN A 268 -1.51 -21.62 -1.99
CA ASN A 268 -0.79 -21.59 -0.73
C ASN A 268 0.61 -21.02 -0.94
N PHE A 269 0.90 -19.91 -0.26
CA PHE A 269 2.18 -19.20 -0.32
C PHE A 269 2.89 -19.19 1.06
N SER A 270 2.51 -20.12 1.95
CA SER A 270 3.00 -20.13 3.33
C SER A 270 4.48 -20.49 3.46
N VAL A 271 5.11 -21.04 2.42
CA VAL A 271 6.54 -21.41 2.46
C VAL A 271 7.40 -20.16 2.70
N PRO A 272 8.45 -20.22 3.54
CA PRO A 272 9.14 -19.03 4.04
C PRO A 272 9.68 -18.08 2.97
N ASP A 273 10.08 -18.63 1.82
CA ASP A 273 10.70 -17.97 0.68
C ASP A 273 9.69 -17.46 -0.37
N ASP A 274 8.38 -17.60 -0.16
CA ASP A 274 7.36 -17.12 -1.10
C ASP A 274 6.82 -15.72 -0.74
N PRO A 275 7.22 -14.66 -1.48
CA PRO A 275 6.76 -13.30 -1.22
C PRO A 275 5.28 -13.07 -1.57
N ARG A 276 4.61 -13.99 -2.25
CA ARG A 276 3.17 -13.87 -2.56
C ARG A 276 2.31 -13.83 -1.30
N GLU A 277 2.75 -14.43 -0.20
CA GLU A 277 2.01 -14.32 1.07
C GLU A 277 1.97 -12.88 1.57
N ILE A 278 3.06 -12.09 1.40
CA ILE A 278 3.06 -10.67 1.77
C ILE A 278 1.98 -9.91 0.99
N CYS A 279 1.81 -10.23 -0.29
CA CYS A 279 0.76 -9.63 -1.11
C CYS A 279 -0.63 -9.95 -0.55
N GLN A 280 -0.90 -11.21 -0.23
CA GLN A 280 -2.18 -11.62 0.37
C GLN A 280 -2.44 -10.94 1.72
N LYS A 281 -1.46 -10.93 2.62
CA LYS A 281 -1.60 -10.40 3.99
C LYS A 281 -1.78 -8.89 4.03
N THR A 282 -1.27 -8.18 3.03
CA THR A 282 -1.43 -6.71 2.90
C THR A 282 -2.62 -6.31 2.03
N GLY A 283 -3.40 -7.29 1.52
CA GLY A 283 -4.57 -7.05 0.68
C GLY A 283 -4.24 -6.64 -0.76
N GLY A 284 -3.00 -6.84 -1.21
CA GLY A 284 -2.59 -6.57 -2.58
C GLY A 284 -2.92 -7.70 -3.54
N LEU A 285 -2.68 -7.42 -4.83
CA LEU A 285 -2.98 -8.34 -5.91
C LEU A 285 -1.71 -9.04 -6.39
N ILE A 286 -1.87 -10.31 -6.76
CA ILE A 286 -0.85 -11.12 -7.38
C ILE A 286 -1.18 -11.21 -8.87
N LYS A 287 -0.24 -10.79 -9.71
CA LYS A 287 -0.26 -10.92 -11.17
C LYS A 287 0.92 -11.76 -11.58
N TYR A 288 0.81 -12.35 -12.77
CA TYR A 288 1.89 -13.08 -13.41
C TYR A 288 2.20 -12.40 -14.73
N THR A 289 3.47 -12.25 -15.04
CA THR A 289 3.91 -11.80 -16.36
C THR A 289 3.84 -12.96 -17.37
N ASP A 290 4.11 -12.70 -18.64
CA ASP A 290 4.60 -13.77 -19.51
C ASP A 290 6.09 -14.04 -19.26
N SER A 291 6.68 -15.06 -19.91
CA SER A 291 8.10 -15.39 -19.77
C SER A 291 9.07 -14.33 -20.31
N TYR A 292 8.55 -13.24 -20.90
CA TYR A 292 9.31 -12.07 -21.34
C TYR A 292 9.08 -10.86 -20.44
N GLY A 293 8.44 -11.05 -19.28
CA GLY A 293 8.21 -10.02 -18.27
C GLY A 293 7.07 -9.04 -18.60
N ASN A 294 6.26 -9.29 -19.62
CA ASN A 294 5.14 -8.42 -19.97
C ASN A 294 3.95 -8.66 -19.02
N VAL A 295 3.40 -7.57 -18.47
CA VAL A 295 2.20 -7.60 -17.63
C VAL A 295 1.47 -6.26 -17.69
N ASP A 296 0.14 -6.30 -17.68
CA ASP A 296 -0.64 -5.07 -17.51
C ASP A 296 -0.74 -4.70 -16.02
N LEU A 297 0.14 -3.78 -15.58
CA LEU A 297 0.09 -3.27 -14.21
C LEU A 297 -1.13 -2.37 -13.95
N ASN A 298 -1.81 -1.85 -14.99
CA ASN A 298 -3.07 -1.14 -14.79
C ASN A 298 -4.15 -2.07 -14.24
N ALA A 299 -4.07 -3.36 -14.56
CA ALA A 299 -4.96 -4.38 -14.02
C ALA A 299 -4.75 -4.67 -12.52
N LEU A 300 -3.76 -4.02 -11.87
CA LEU A 300 -3.72 -3.93 -10.40
C LEU A 300 -4.83 -3.02 -9.85
N GLY A 301 -5.41 -2.18 -10.71
CA GLY A 301 -6.59 -1.39 -10.41
C GLY A 301 -6.36 -0.36 -9.31
N ILE A 302 -5.13 0.15 -9.12
CA ILE A 302 -4.82 1.05 -8.00
C ILE A 302 -5.70 2.31 -8.03
N VAL A 303 -5.97 2.85 -9.22
CA VAL A 303 -6.84 4.03 -9.40
C VAL A 303 -8.28 3.70 -9.01
N GLU A 304 -8.81 2.61 -9.55
CA GLU A 304 -10.15 2.11 -9.31
C GLU A 304 -10.34 1.70 -7.84
N TYR A 305 -9.29 1.14 -7.23
CA TYR A 305 -9.23 0.78 -5.82
C TYR A 305 -9.43 2.02 -4.95
N VAL A 306 -8.71 3.11 -5.22
CA VAL A 306 -8.88 4.39 -4.53
C VAL A 306 -10.31 4.92 -4.70
N ALA A 307 -10.83 4.86 -5.93
CA ALA A 307 -12.16 5.34 -6.27
C ALA A 307 -13.29 4.49 -5.67
N SER A 308 -13.03 3.22 -5.33
CA SER A 308 -14.00 2.27 -4.77
C SER A 308 -13.70 1.88 -3.32
N SER A 309 -12.89 2.67 -2.62
CA SER A 309 -12.55 2.43 -1.21
C SER A 309 -13.15 3.47 -0.26
N TRP A 310 -13.41 3.03 0.96
CA TRP A 310 -13.83 3.87 2.09
C TRP A 310 -13.02 3.53 3.33
N ILE A 311 -12.92 4.50 4.23
CA ILE A 311 -12.33 4.35 5.56
C ILE A 311 -13.47 4.45 6.57
N ILE A 312 -13.71 3.35 7.27
CA ILE A 312 -14.56 3.29 8.45
C ILE A 312 -13.70 3.65 9.65
N VAL A 313 -14.15 4.57 10.49
CA VAL A 313 -13.46 4.94 11.74
C VAL A 313 -14.41 4.76 12.92
N PHE A 314 -13.98 3.99 13.93
CA PHE A 314 -14.76 3.68 15.13
C PHE A 314 -13.85 3.62 16.36
N GLU A 315 -14.41 3.66 17.57
CA GLU A 315 -13.68 3.47 18.82
C GLU A 315 -13.87 2.03 19.30
N SER A 316 -12.82 1.41 19.83
CA SER A 316 -12.94 0.10 20.48
C SER A 316 -13.16 0.29 21.98
N ASP A 317 -14.06 -0.50 22.55
CA ASP A 317 -14.24 -0.57 24.01
C ASP A 317 -13.13 -1.40 24.70
N SER A 318 -12.28 -2.08 23.93
CA SER A 318 -11.23 -2.96 24.47
C SER A 318 -9.96 -3.00 23.61
N PRO A 319 -9.32 -1.84 23.32
CA PRO A 319 -8.31 -1.69 22.27
C PRO A 319 -7.02 -2.52 22.45
N SER A 320 -6.79 -3.10 23.64
CA SER A 320 -5.64 -3.97 23.91
C SER A 320 -5.91 -5.45 23.60
N ALA A 321 -7.13 -5.83 23.25
CA ALA A 321 -7.49 -7.19 22.92
C ALA A 321 -7.31 -7.49 21.43
N THR A 322 -7.56 -8.74 21.06
CA THR A 322 -7.61 -9.19 19.67
C THR A 322 -9.07 -9.35 19.28
N HIS A 323 -9.46 -8.78 18.15
CA HIS A 323 -10.86 -8.64 17.78
C HIS A 323 -11.23 -9.38 16.50
N THR A 324 -12.52 -9.70 16.39
CA THR A 324 -13.16 -9.94 15.09
C THR A 324 -13.92 -8.69 14.69
N ILE A 325 -13.57 -8.12 13.53
CA ILE A 325 -14.30 -7.00 12.93
C ILE A 325 -15.14 -7.53 11.77
N GLU A 326 -16.41 -7.17 11.76
CA GLU A 326 -17.34 -7.55 10.69
C GLU A 326 -18.02 -6.32 10.11
N VAL A 327 -18.01 -6.24 8.78
CA VAL A 327 -18.63 -5.16 8.03
C VAL A 327 -19.70 -5.73 7.12
N PHE A 328 -20.94 -5.28 7.31
CA PHE A 328 -22.06 -5.58 6.43
C PHE A 328 -22.34 -4.36 5.57
N PHE A 329 -22.29 -4.54 4.25
CA PHE A 329 -22.71 -3.55 3.27
C PHE A 329 -24.04 -3.97 2.64
N THR A 330 -25.01 -3.06 2.58
CA THR A 330 -26.29 -3.27 1.91
C THR A 330 -26.69 -2.02 1.13
N LYS A 331 -26.85 -2.15 -0.20
CA LYS A 331 -27.41 -1.11 -1.07
C LYS A 331 -28.40 -1.73 -2.05
N GLY A 332 -29.69 -1.58 -1.77
CA GLY A 332 -30.74 -2.26 -2.53
C GLY A 332 -30.59 -3.78 -2.44
N ALA A 333 -30.38 -4.44 -3.59
CA ALA A 333 -30.15 -5.88 -3.66
C ALA A 333 -28.68 -6.28 -3.46
N ASP A 334 -27.73 -5.33 -3.56
CA ASP A 334 -26.30 -5.61 -3.36
C ASP A 334 -26.02 -5.74 -1.85
N LYS A 335 -25.60 -6.94 -1.44
CA LYS A 335 -25.30 -7.30 -0.05
C LYS A 335 -23.93 -7.95 0.01
N ARG A 336 -22.99 -7.32 0.72
CA ARG A 336 -21.61 -7.79 0.85
C ARG A 336 -21.17 -7.87 2.29
N TYR A 337 -20.38 -8.89 2.62
CA TYR A 337 -19.95 -9.17 3.97
C TYR A 337 -18.43 -9.37 4.02
N LEU A 338 -17.78 -8.65 4.93
CA LEU A 338 -16.37 -8.78 5.24
C LEU A 338 -16.20 -9.19 6.70
N LYS A 339 -15.32 -10.16 6.93
CA LYS A 339 -14.87 -10.57 8.27
C LYS A 339 -13.34 -10.44 8.33
N LEU A 340 -12.86 -9.66 9.29
CA LEU A 340 -11.45 -9.56 9.64
C LEU A 340 -11.27 -10.23 11.00
N GLU A 341 -10.48 -11.30 11.05
CA GLU A 341 -10.20 -12.04 12.27
C GLU A 341 -8.79 -11.71 12.77
N ASN A 342 -8.58 -11.88 14.08
CA ASN A 342 -7.29 -11.66 14.74
C ASN A 342 -6.75 -10.23 14.58
N VAL A 343 -7.65 -9.24 14.62
CA VAL A 343 -7.28 -7.82 14.45
C VAL A 343 -6.68 -7.28 15.75
N THR A 344 -5.48 -6.71 15.65
CA THR A 344 -4.82 -5.97 16.72
C THR A 344 -4.51 -4.54 16.26
N TYR A 345 -4.92 -3.57 17.07
CA TYR A 345 -4.92 -2.16 16.68
C TYR A 345 -3.53 -1.55 16.56
#